data_AF-A0A2H0QSJ2-F1
#
_entry.id   AF-A0A2H0QSJ2-F1
#
_cell.length_a   1.000
_cell.length_b   1.000
_cell.length_c   1.000
_cell.angle_alpha   90.00
_cell.angle_beta   90.00
_cell.angle_gamma   90.00
#
_symmetry.space_group_name_H-M   'P 1'
#
loop_
_entity.id
_entity.type
_entity.pdbx_description
1 polymer ?
#
loop_
_entity_poly.entity_id
_entity_poly.type
_entity_poly.pdbx_seq_one_letter_code
_entity_poly.pdbx_strand_id
1 'polypeptide(L)'
;MNFSWEAPERIFIPKKPDWFVTIWIIAVTIIVLAVIFNNLIFAALVFVATLALTLNAKNEPKMVEVQITERGVRKDDLFYPWSSFISFWIEEDDIIPKLLLESNRRFLPHTVLLIDEHVIDMEELRQAVSTKLEEFEQHEPVLERIFERLGF
;
A
#
# COMPACT_ATOMS: atom_id res chain seq x y z
N MET A 1 -20.15 -9.03 16.49
CA MET A 1 -20.19 -8.29 15.21
C MET A 1 -19.02 -8.80 14.35
N ASN A 2 -19.31 -9.34 13.16
CA ASN A 2 -18.29 -9.90 12.26
C ASN A 2 -18.42 -9.23 10.90
N PHE A 3 -17.39 -8.50 10.47
CA PHE A 3 -17.28 -7.95 9.12
C PHE A 3 -16.24 -8.75 8.35
N SER A 4 -16.50 -9.05 7.08
CA SER A 4 -15.56 -9.74 6.20
C SER A 4 -15.64 -9.15 4.80
N TRP A 5 -14.53 -8.68 4.26
CA TRP A 5 -14.44 -8.17 2.90
C TRP A 5 -13.10 -8.51 2.27
N GLU A 6 -13.07 -8.53 0.94
CA GLU A 6 -11.83 -8.63 0.19
C GLU A 6 -11.39 -7.23 -0.20
N ALA A 7 -10.15 -6.88 0.14
CA ALA A 7 -9.56 -5.62 -0.25
C ALA A 7 -8.16 -5.86 -0.82
N PRO A 8 -7.68 -5.02 -1.74
CA PRO A 8 -6.29 -5.12 -2.17
C PRO A 8 -5.36 -4.84 -0.98
N GLU A 9 -4.24 -5.56 -0.89
CA GLU A 9 -3.27 -5.37 0.20
C GLU A 9 -2.71 -3.94 0.26
N ARG A 10 -2.73 -3.27 -0.89
CA ARG A 10 -2.15 -1.97 -1.11
C ARG A 10 -2.89 -1.23 -2.21
N ILE A 11 -2.94 0.11 -2.12
CA ILE A 11 -3.54 0.97 -3.14
C ILE A 11 -2.80 0.72 -4.46
N PHE A 12 -3.49 0.11 -5.42
CA PHE A 12 -2.97 -0.12 -6.76
C PHE A 12 -3.49 0.95 -7.69
N ILE A 13 -2.58 1.77 -8.21
CA ILE A 13 -2.89 2.62 -9.35
C ILE A 13 -2.44 1.84 -10.59
N PRO A 14 -3.35 1.22 -11.36
CA PRO A 14 -2.99 0.42 -12.52
C PRO A 14 -2.19 1.30 -13.49
N LYS A 15 -0.92 0.94 -13.72
CA LYS A 15 -0.06 1.67 -14.64
C LYS A 15 -0.54 1.40 -16.06
N LYS A 16 -0.95 2.46 -16.77
CA LYS A 16 -1.31 2.36 -18.19
C LYS A 16 -0.12 1.86 -19.01
N PRO A 17 -0.36 1.16 -20.14
CA PRO A 17 0.71 0.73 -21.05
C PRO A 17 1.67 1.87 -21.44
N ASP A 18 1.15 3.09 -21.59
CA ASP A 18 1.91 4.30 -21.90
C ASP A 18 3.01 4.62 -20.88
N TRP A 19 2.80 4.26 -19.61
CA TRP A 19 3.77 4.48 -18.54
C TRP A 19 5.03 3.61 -18.75
N PHE A 20 4.83 2.34 -19.11
CA PHE A 20 5.93 1.42 -19.42
C PHE A 20 6.69 1.87 -20.67
N VAL A 21 5.97 2.27 -21.73
CA VAL A 21 6.57 2.78 -22.96
C VAL A 21 7.44 4.01 -22.68
N THR A 22 6.95 4.95 -21.87
CA THR A 22 7.69 6.16 -21.49
C THR A 22 9.01 5.83 -20.78
N ILE A 23 8.98 4.90 -19.81
CA ILE A 23 10.20 4.49 -19.09
C ILE A 23 11.21 3.83 -20.03
N TRP A 24 10.77 2.98 -20.94
CA TRP A 24 11.66 2.34 -21.91
C TRP A 24 12.30 3.35 -22.88
N ILE A 25 11.55 4.35 -23.33
CA ILE A 25 12.10 5.44 -24.18
C ILE A 25 13.19 6.21 -23.43
N ILE A 26 12.94 6.59 -22.18
CA ILE A 26 13.91 7.32 -21.35
C ILE A 26 15.14 6.44 -21.10
N ALA A 27 14.95 5.18 -20.71
CA ALA A 27 16.05 4.24 -20.44
C ALA A 27 16.92 4.01 -21.67
N VAL A 28 16.33 3.78 -22.85
CA VAL A 28 17.06 3.61 -24.11
C VAL A 28 17.86 4.87 -24.43
N THR A 29 17.27 6.06 -24.24
CA THR A 29 17.97 7.34 -24.46
C THR A 29 19.22 7.45 -23.59
N ILE A 30 19.09 7.13 -22.29
CA ILE A 30 20.21 7.18 -21.34
C ILE A 30 21.28 6.13 -21.69
N ILE A 31 20.87 4.92 -22.05
CA ILE A 31 21.79 3.83 -22.46
C ILE A 31 22.58 4.24 -23.71
N VAL A 32 21.92 4.79 -24.73
CA VAL A 32 22.59 5.25 -25.95
C VAL A 32 23.61 6.34 -25.64
N LEU A 33 23.23 7.34 -24.83
CA LEU A 33 24.16 8.38 -24.39
C LEU A 33 25.35 7.78 -23.63
N ALA A 34 25.11 6.85 -22.71
CA ALA A 34 26.15 6.18 -21.95
C ALA A 34 27.16 5.45 -22.86
N VAL A 35 26.68 4.76 -23.90
CA VAL A 35 27.52 4.09 -24.89
C VAL A 35 28.33 5.11 -25.72
N ILE A 36 27.75 6.24 -26.12
CA ILE A 36 28.46 7.32 -26.83
C ILE A 36 29.62 7.86 -25.98
N PHE A 37 29.43 7.99 -24.66
CA PHE A 37 30.48 8.37 -23.72
C PHE A 37 31.41 7.21 -23.31
N ASN A 38 31.32 6.06 -23.98
CA ASN A 38 32.10 4.86 -23.71
C ASN A 38 31.96 4.33 -22.27
N ASN A 39 30.82 4.58 -21.63
CA ASN A 39 30.51 4.13 -20.28
C ASN A 39 29.56 2.92 -20.30
N LEU A 40 30.13 1.76 -20.62
CA LEU A 40 29.37 0.50 -20.71
C LEU A 40 28.83 0.03 -19.35
N ILE A 41 29.54 0.32 -18.25
CA ILE A 41 29.11 -0.06 -16.90
C ILE A 41 27.83 0.71 -16.53
N PHE A 42 27.79 2.01 -16.79
CA PHE A 42 26.60 2.82 -16.53
C PHE A 42 25.42 2.40 -17.41
N ALA A 43 25.66 2.09 -18.69
CA ALA A 43 24.63 1.54 -19.58
C ALA A 43 24.02 0.24 -19.03
N ALA A 44 24.86 -0.69 -18.57
CA ALA A 44 24.40 -1.95 -17.96
C ALA A 44 23.62 -1.72 -16.67
N LEU A 45 24.07 -0.78 -15.81
CA LEU A 45 23.36 -0.41 -14.58
C LEU A 45 21.96 0.12 -14.87
N VAL A 46 21.83 1.04 -15.82
CA VAL A 46 20.54 1.62 -16.22
C VAL A 46 19.62 0.53 -16.74
N PHE A 47 20.13 -0.37 -17.57
CA PHE A 47 19.33 -1.50 -18.07
C PHE A 47 18.78 -2.39 -16.95
N VAL A 48 19.63 -2.79 -16.00
CA VAL A 48 19.21 -3.61 -14.85
C VAL A 48 18.21 -2.86 -13.97
N ALA A 49 18.45 -1.57 -13.71
CA ALA A 49 17.55 -0.74 -12.91
C ALA A 49 16.16 -0.60 -13.57
N THR A 50 16.12 -0.34 -14.88
CA THR A 50 14.87 -0.30 -15.66
C THR A 50 14.16 -1.64 -15.62
N LEU A 51 14.88 -2.75 -15.79
CA LEU A 51 14.29 -4.08 -15.73
C LEU A 51 13.67 -4.34 -14.34
N ALA A 52 14.43 -4.08 -13.27
CA ALA A 52 13.94 -4.23 -11.90
C ALA A 52 12.70 -3.38 -11.62
N LEU A 53 12.69 -2.12 -12.07
CA LEU A 53 11.57 -1.20 -11.91
C LEU A 53 10.33 -1.66 -12.69
N THR A 54 10.49 -2.16 -13.92
CA THR A 54 9.36 -2.69 -14.71
C THR A 54 8.79 -3.98 -14.13
N LEU A 55 9.63 -4.86 -13.60
CA LEU A 55 9.17 -6.08 -12.92
C LEU A 55 8.43 -5.74 -11.62
N ASN A 56 8.96 -4.79 -10.83
CA ASN A 56 8.31 -4.34 -9.60
C ASN A 56 6.96 -3.67 -9.87
N ALA A 57 6.88 -2.80 -10.88
CA ALA A 57 5.64 -2.12 -11.26
C ALA A 57 4.56 -3.04 -11.86
N LYS A 58 4.93 -4.26 -12.30
CA LYS A 58 3.99 -5.29 -12.75
C LYS A 58 3.45 -6.17 -11.64
N ASN A 59 3.99 -6.08 -10.43
CA ASN A 59 3.44 -6.83 -9.30
C ASN A 59 2.12 -6.19 -8.90
N GLU A 60 1.03 -6.74 -9.42
CA GLU A 60 -0.32 -6.43 -8.96
C GLU A 60 -0.44 -6.82 -7.48
N PRO A 61 -0.96 -5.94 -6.61
CA PRO A 61 -1.15 -6.27 -5.21
C PRO A 61 -2.17 -7.38 -5.09
N LYS A 62 -1.85 -8.34 -4.23
CA LYS A 62 -2.74 -9.46 -3.97
C LYS A 62 -4.00 -8.95 -3.29
N MET A 63 -5.13 -9.57 -3.62
CA MET A 63 -6.35 -9.43 -2.83
C MET A 63 -6.12 -10.15 -1.50
N VAL A 64 -6.39 -9.46 -0.40
CA VAL A 64 -6.31 -10.00 0.96
C VAL A 64 -7.70 -10.03 1.57
N GLU A 65 -8.04 -11.15 2.20
CA GLU A 65 -9.28 -11.26 2.95
C GLU A 65 -9.09 -10.57 4.31
N VAL A 66 -9.90 -9.55 4.57
CA VAL A 66 -9.90 -8.83 5.85
C VAL A 66 -11.16 -9.20 6.61
N GLN A 67 -10.99 -9.66 7.86
CA GLN A 67 -12.10 -9.95 8.75
C GLN A 67 -11.94 -9.23 10.08
N ILE A 68 -12.94 -8.44 10.47
CA ILE A 68 -13.01 -7.83 11.79
C ILE A 68 -13.97 -8.66 12.65
N THR A 69 -13.46 -9.14 13.77
CA THR A 69 -14.20 -9.97 14.72
C THR A 69 -14.17 -9.32 16.10
N GLU A 70 -15.02 -9.80 17.01
CA GLU A 70 -15.04 -9.29 18.39
C GLU A 70 -13.71 -9.48 19.15
N ARG A 71 -12.89 -10.45 18.71
CA ARG A 71 -11.61 -10.79 19.35
C ARG A 71 -10.42 -10.03 18.75
N GLY A 72 -10.54 -9.55 17.51
CA GLY A 72 -9.46 -8.90 16.79
C GLY A 72 -9.69 -8.82 15.30
N VAL A 73 -8.63 -8.47 14.59
CA VAL A 73 -8.61 -8.31 13.14
C VAL A 73 -7.81 -9.44 12.52
N ARG A 74 -8.37 -10.10 11.52
CA ARG A 74 -7.69 -11.09 10.70
C ARG A 74 -7.40 -10.49 9.33
N LYS A 75 -6.15 -10.61 8.88
CA LYS A 75 -5.72 -10.27 7.53
C LYS A 75 -5.12 -11.54 6.94
N ASP A 76 -5.81 -12.13 5.97
CA ASP A 76 -5.44 -13.40 5.35
C ASP A 76 -5.31 -14.53 6.41
N ASP A 77 -4.14 -15.17 6.53
CA ASP A 77 -3.88 -16.20 7.55
C ASP A 77 -3.38 -15.66 8.90
N LEU A 78 -3.20 -14.34 9.04
CA LEU A 78 -2.68 -13.72 10.26
C LEU A 78 -3.82 -13.13 11.10
N PHE A 79 -3.90 -13.54 12.37
CA PHE A 79 -4.86 -13.01 13.34
C PHE A 79 -4.17 -12.09 14.36
N TYR A 80 -4.64 -10.85 14.45
CA TYR A 80 -4.17 -9.84 15.38
C TYR A 80 -5.25 -9.52 16.43
N PRO A 81 -5.05 -9.88 17.71
CA PRO A 81 -6.00 -9.55 18.76
C PRO A 81 -6.00 -8.05 19.03
N TRP A 82 -7.15 -7.50 19.46
CA TRP A 82 -7.31 -6.06 19.75
C TRP A 82 -6.25 -5.50 20.72
N SER A 83 -5.76 -6.32 21.66
CA SER A 83 -4.69 -5.95 22.59
C SER A 83 -3.32 -5.68 21.94
N SER A 84 -3.17 -5.98 20.64
CA SER A 84 -1.95 -5.70 19.88
C SER A 84 -1.93 -4.29 19.28
N PHE A 85 -3.05 -3.59 19.34
CA PHE A 85 -3.22 -2.25 18.78
C PHE A 85 -3.33 -1.21 19.90
N ILE A 86 -2.82 -0.01 19.67
CA ILE A 86 -2.89 1.13 20.60
C ILE A 86 -4.07 2.02 20.24
N SER A 87 -4.12 2.41 18.97
CA SER A 87 -5.06 3.40 18.44
C SER A 87 -5.52 2.96 17.04
N PHE A 88 -6.60 3.60 16.58
CA PHE A 88 -7.03 3.49 15.20
C PHE A 88 -7.32 4.87 14.60
N TRP A 89 -7.22 4.97 13.29
CA TRP A 89 -7.65 6.12 12.51
C TRP A 89 -8.33 5.66 11.22
N ILE A 90 -9.41 6.32 10.82
CA ILE A 90 -10.02 6.10 9.52
C ILE A 90 -9.73 7.33 8.66
N GLU A 91 -8.91 7.16 7.62
CA GLU A 91 -8.62 8.21 6.67
C GLU A 91 -9.58 8.09 5.48
N GLU A 92 -10.55 9.00 5.44
CA GLU A 92 -11.58 9.09 4.40
C GLU A 92 -11.16 10.01 3.23
N ASP A 93 -10.19 10.90 3.45
CA ASP A 93 -9.74 11.92 2.50
C ASP A 93 -8.75 11.42 1.43
N ASP A 94 -8.47 10.12 1.39
CA ASP A 94 -7.56 9.52 0.40
C ASP A 94 -8.32 8.92 -0.80
N ILE A 95 -7.59 8.50 -1.83
CA ILE A 95 -8.15 7.93 -3.07
C ILE A 95 -9.05 6.71 -2.79
N ILE A 96 -8.74 5.96 -1.73
CA ILE A 96 -9.53 4.84 -1.21
C ILE A 96 -9.54 4.98 0.31
N PRO A 97 -10.70 4.88 0.99
CA PRO A 97 -10.78 4.97 2.44
C PRO A 97 -9.96 3.84 3.09
N LYS A 98 -9.18 4.19 4.12
CA LYS A 98 -8.27 3.24 4.79
C LYS A 98 -8.42 3.31 6.30
N LEU A 99 -8.45 2.13 6.93
CA LEU A 99 -8.34 1.95 8.38
C LEU A 99 -6.87 1.74 8.74
N LEU A 100 -6.31 2.69 9.47
CA LEU A 100 -4.99 2.64 10.04
C LEU A 100 -5.09 2.08 11.46
N LEU A 101 -4.31 1.04 11.75
CA LEU A 101 -4.20 0.46 13.08
C LEU A 101 -2.76 0.60 13.58
N GLU A 102 -2.58 1.35 14.67
CA GLU A 102 -1.28 1.51 15.30
C GLU A 102 -0.95 0.28 16.15
N SER A 103 0.16 -0.39 15.87
CA SER A 103 0.56 -1.54 16.67
C SER A 103 1.41 -1.14 17.87
N ASN A 104 1.15 -1.76 19.02
CA ASN A 104 1.90 -1.53 20.26
C ASN A 104 3.34 -2.08 20.20
N ARG A 105 3.63 -2.98 19.25
CA ARG A 105 4.97 -3.56 19.16
C ARG A 105 5.83 -2.73 18.22
N ARG A 106 6.98 -2.27 18.74
CA ARG A 106 8.06 -1.57 18.02
C ARG A 106 8.52 -2.26 16.72
N PHE A 107 8.19 -3.54 16.53
CA PHE A 107 8.57 -4.36 15.40
C PHE A 107 7.39 -4.86 14.54
N LEU A 108 6.15 -4.46 14.85
CA LEU A 108 5.00 -4.77 13.99
C LEU A 108 4.83 -3.63 12.98
N PRO A 109 4.69 -3.93 11.67
CA PRO A 109 4.37 -2.91 10.68
C PRO A 109 3.00 -2.29 11.00
N HIS A 110 2.84 -1.01 10.67
CA HIS A 110 1.53 -0.36 10.71
C HIS A 110 0.58 -1.15 9.83
N THR A 111 -0.55 -1.59 10.39
CA THR A 111 -1.51 -2.40 9.62
C THR A 111 -2.48 -1.44 8.97
N VAL A 112 -2.25 -1.15 7.69
CA VAL A 112 -3.19 -0.44 6.82
C VAL A 112 -4.16 -1.45 6.22
N LEU A 113 -5.45 -1.19 6.38
CA LEU A 113 -6.53 -1.99 5.81
C LEU A 113 -7.34 -1.08 4.89
N LEU A 114 -7.37 -1.40 3.61
CA LEU A 114 -8.23 -0.67 2.67
C LEU A 114 -9.68 -1.11 2.89
N ILE A 115 -10.57 -0.13 2.93
CA ILE A 115 -12.00 -0.34 3.09
C ILE A 115 -12.63 -0.28 1.70
N ASP A 116 -13.43 -1.30 1.36
CA ASP A 116 -14.33 -1.20 0.23
C ASP A 116 -15.64 -0.54 0.69
N GLU A 117 -15.78 0.74 0.38
CA GLU A 117 -16.95 1.58 0.71
C GLU A 117 -18.27 1.04 0.13
N HIS A 118 -18.21 0.16 -0.88
CA HIS A 118 -19.40 -0.46 -1.47
C HIS A 118 -19.87 -1.69 -0.69
N VAL A 119 -19.02 -2.25 0.17
CA VAL A 119 -19.27 -3.50 0.91
C VAL A 119 -19.52 -3.23 2.39
N ILE A 120 -18.87 -2.21 2.96
CA ILE A 120 -18.94 -1.88 4.39
C ILE A 120 -19.31 -0.42 4.60
N ASP A 121 -20.32 -0.21 5.44
CA ASP A 121 -20.65 1.12 5.93
C ASP A 121 -19.55 1.62 6.89
N MET A 122 -18.90 2.71 6.51
CA MET A 122 -17.81 3.32 7.26
C MET A 122 -18.23 3.76 8.66
N GLU A 123 -19.47 4.22 8.83
CA GLU A 123 -19.96 4.72 10.10
C GLU A 123 -20.20 3.56 11.08
N GLU A 124 -20.78 2.44 10.59
CA GLU A 124 -20.91 1.22 11.40
C GLU A 124 -19.54 0.64 11.78
N LEU A 125 -18.58 0.71 10.86
CA LEU A 125 -17.23 0.26 11.12
C LEU A 125 -16.53 1.13 12.17
N ARG A 126 -16.61 2.46 12.04
CA ARG A 126 -16.04 3.42 13.01
C ARG A 126 -16.60 3.15 14.41
N GLN A 127 -17.92 2.97 14.53
CA GLN A 127 -18.57 2.69 15.82
C GLN A 127 -18.15 1.34 16.41
N ALA A 128 -18.01 0.30 15.59
CA ALA A 128 -17.58 -1.01 16.04
C ALA A 128 -16.12 -1.00 16.54
N VAL A 129 -15.23 -0.25 15.88
CA VAL A 129 -13.81 -0.14 16.23
C VAL A 129 -13.58 0.83 17.40
N SER A 130 -14.30 1.96 17.46
CA SER A 130 -14.20 2.93 18.56
C SER A 130 -14.65 2.37 19.90
N THR A 131 -15.50 1.35 19.89
CA THR A 131 -15.86 0.59 21.10
C THR A 131 -14.68 -0.24 21.65
N LYS A 132 -13.64 -0.49 20.84
CA LYS A 132 -12.50 -1.37 21.17
C LYS A 132 -11.18 -0.63 21.33
N LEU A 133 -10.97 0.44 20.58
CA LEU A 133 -9.73 1.24 20.55
C LEU A 133 -10.07 2.72 20.62
N GLU A 134 -9.13 3.54 21.11
CA GLU A 134 -9.26 5.00 21.03
C GLU A 134 -8.92 5.50 19.62
N GLU A 135 -9.71 6.46 19.13
CA GLU A 135 -9.48 7.12 17.84
C GLU A 135 -8.40 8.18 18.02
N PHE A 136 -7.28 8.07 17.31
CA PHE A 136 -6.19 9.04 17.36
C PHE A 136 -5.71 9.36 15.94
N GLU A 137 -5.66 10.64 15.59
CA GLU A 137 -5.28 11.09 14.25
C GLU A 137 -3.81 10.73 13.94
N GLN A 138 -3.63 9.75 13.05
CA GLN A 138 -2.31 9.31 12.60
C GLN A 138 -1.99 9.94 11.25
N HIS A 139 -0.94 10.76 11.19
CA HIS A 139 -0.41 11.27 9.93
C HIS A 139 0.66 10.33 9.38
N GLU A 140 0.44 9.77 8.19
CA GLU A 140 1.51 9.11 7.44
C GLU A 140 2.69 10.08 7.22
N PRO A 141 3.95 9.61 7.35
CA PRO A 141 5.11 10.37 6.94
C PRO A 141 4.93 10.86 5.49
N VAL A 142 5.15 12.15 5.24
CA VAL A 142 4.96 12.79 3.91
C VAL A 142 5.64 12.01 2.78
N LEU A 143 6.76 11.34 3.07
CA LEU A 143 7.49 10.52 2.12
C LEU A 143 6.68 9.30 1.65
N GLU A 144 5.96 8.65 2.56
CA GLU A 144 5.11 7.49 2.30
C GLU A 144 3.95 7.88 1.39
N ARG A 145 3.31 9.03 1.67
CA ARG A 145 2.24 9.61 0.83
C ARG A 145 2.69 9.93 -0.60
N ILE A 146 3.95 10.33 -0.77
CA ILE A 146 4.56 10.54 -2.10
C ILE A 146 4.77 9.20 -2.81
N PHE A 147 5.30 8.20 -2.11
CA PHE A 147 5.50 6.86 -2.66
C PHE A 147 4.17 6.21 -3.07
N GLU A 148 3.12 6.33 -2.26
CA GLU A 148 1.77 5.84 -2.58
C GLU A 148 1.19 6.49 -3.85
N ARG A 149 1.26 7.83 -3.98
CA ARG A 149 0.84 8.51 -5.22
C ARG A 149 1.62 8.08 -6.45
N LEU A 150 2.89 7.73 -6.26
CA LEU A 150 3.74 7.20 -7.32
C LEU A 150 3.48 5.70 -7.58
N GLY A 151 2.73 5.02 -6.72
CA GLY A 151 2.43 3.59 -6.77
C GLY A 151 3.59 2.68 -6.35
N PHE A 152 4.46 3.15 -5.44
CA PHE A 152 5.64 2.46 -4.90
C PHE A 152 5.64 2.33 -3.39
#